data_AF-A0A134A6S6-F1
#
_entry.id   AF-A0A134A6S6-F1
#
_cell.length_a   1.000
_cell.length_b   1.000
_cell.length_c   1.000
_cell.angle_alpha   90.00
_cell.angle_beta   90.00
_cell.angle_gamma   90.00
#
_symmetry.space_group_name_H-M   'P 1'
#
loop_
_entity.id
_entity.type
_entity.pdbx_description
1 polymer ?
#
loop_
_entity_poly.entity_id
_entity_poly.type
_entity_poly.pdbx_seq_one_letter_code
_entity_poly.pdbx_strand_id
1 'polypeptide(L)'
;MAKVLGISFGTKNGNNDSICKEALMGAQEAGAQIEFIRAQDLDIRHCTGCITCVKMLMGGRGNMCIHKDDFDWLAHEMFTADAIVMVDPIFETGASGLFHTIMDRFGPRMDTGNNFLGKMSAERNIAEGKKGVVPPSFVFHTDIPVAYIGIGGSDWGTHIQSDHAIQSMTPAWKVCYNEWIPWSKTALMKDDVVSRAHQIGVQMAEFAADPKSAKYMGEKGVCPHCNCNDFYLYPDENRAVCAVCGLQGKVVLADGKVTVEYAEHDLKDENGNTVLDKDGEPAFPGMYDDQGRERAHDTMQGKQIHGEDIGKNEGILMELQKGDAYKQRVARYKAFVEATMPEEHGLKFQEFAE
;
A
#
# COMPACT_ATOMS: atom_id res chain seq x y z
N MET A 1 24.78 10.84 9.45
CA MET A 1 23.95 11.80 8.70
C MET A 1 22.74 11.03 8.24
N ALA A 2 21.54 11.61 8.35
CA ALA A 2 20.33 10.95 7.92
C ALA A 2 20.32 10.78 6.38
N LYS A 3 19.78 9.67 5.88
CA LYS A 3 19.69 9.33 4.46
C LYS A 3 18.26 9.53 3.95
N VAL A 4 18.10 10.40 2.95
CA VAL A 4 16.86 10.55 2.18
C VAL A 4 17.00 9.84 0.84
N LEU A 5 16.17 8.82 0.61
CA LEU A 5 16.14 8.06 -0.63
C LEU A 5 15.07 8.60 -1.59
N GLY A 6 15.45 8.96 -2.80
CA GLY A 6 14.53 9.33 -3.87
C GLY A 6 14.34 8.20 -4.88
N ILE A 7 13.10 7.86 -5.20
CA ILE A 7 12.75 6.81 -6.17
C ILE A 7 11.84 7.40 -7.25
N SER A 8 12.30 7.39 -8.49
CA SER A 8 11.49 7.82 -9.64
C SER A 8 11.02 6.63 -10.47
N PHE A 9 9.74 6.64 -10.84
CA PHE A 9 9.11 5.63 -11.69
C PHE A 9 8.87 6.13 -13.12
N GLY A 10 9.30 7.36 -13.44
CA GLY A 10 9.08 7.97 -14.75
C GLY A 10 10.16 7.65 -15.80
N THR A 11 9.98 8.26 -16.97
CA THR A 11 10.89 8.11 -18.12
C THR A 11 12.27 8.70 -17.86
N LYS A 12 13.27 8.22 -18.60
CA LYS A 12 14.65 8.67 -18.44
C LYS A 12 14.86 10.17 -18.62
N ASN A 13 15.36 10.83 -17.57
CA ASN A 13 15.55 12.28 -17.47
C ASN A 13 14.26 13.08 -17.72
N GLY A 14 13.11 12.47 -17.45
CA GLY A 14 11.79 13.11 -17.60
C GLY A 14 11.37 13.90 -16.35
N ASN A 15 10.12 14.36 -16.36
CA ASN A 15 9.59 15.22 -15.30
C ASN A 15 9.63 14.57 -13.91
N ASN A 16 9.32 13.28 -13.78
CA ASN A 16 9.40 12.56 -12.50
C ASN A 16 10.82 12.55 -11.93
N ASP A 17 11.83 12.28 -12.77
CA ASP A 17 13.22 12.31 -12.33
C ASP A 17 13.62 13.70 -11.85
N SER A 18 13.24 14.73 -12.62
CA SER A 18 13.58 16.12 -12.30
C SER A 18 12.92 16.57 -11.00
N ILE A 19 11.62 16.28 -10.80
CA ILE A 19 10.92 16.61 -9.56
C ILE A 19 11.46 15.80 -8.37
N CYS A 20 11.77 14.52 -8.57
CA CYS A 20 12.39 13.70 -7.52
C CYS A 20 13.76 14.26 -7.12
N LYS A 21 14.59 14.66 -8.11
CA LYS A 21 15.90 15.27 -7.86
C LYS A 21 15.77 16.64 -7.22
N GLU A 22 14.78 17.44 -7.57
CA GLU A 22 14.51 18.73 -6.92
C GLU A 22 14.23 18.55 -5.42
N ALA A 23 13.39 17.56 -5.05
CA ALA A 23 13.19 17.20 -3.66
C ALA A 23 14.49 16.73 -2.99
N LEU A 24 15.32 15.93 -3.67
CA LEU A 24 16.61 15.53 -3.13
C LEU A 24 17.59 16.71 -2.98
N MET A 25 17.55 17.71 -3.86
CA MET A 25 18.36 18.92 -3.72
C MET A 25 18.00 19.67 -2.43
N GLY A 26 16.70 19.86 -2.15
CA GLY A 26 16.25 20.43 -0.89
C GLY A 26 16.66 19.60 0.34
N ALA A 27 16.57 18.28 0.25
CA ALA A 27 17.03 17.39 1.32
C ALA A 27 18.54 17.51 1.59
N GLN A 28 19.35 17.62 0.53
CA GLN A 28 20.80 17.80 0.62
C GLN A 28 21.17 19.15 1.23
N GLU A 29 20.48 20.23 0.86
CA GLU A 29 20.67 21.56 1.45
C GLU A 29 20.36 21.58 2.95
N ALA A 30 19.38 20.79 3.38
CA ALA A 30 19.06 20.56 4.79
C ALA A 30 20.03 19.60 5.51
N GLY A 31 21.09 19.12 4.85
CA GLY A 31 22.18 18.35 5.44
C GLY A 31 21.98 16.83 5.42
N ALA A 32 21.00 16.30 4.70
CA ALA A 32 20.84 14.87 4.50
C ALA A 32 21.84 14.31 3.47
N GLN A 33 22.22 13.04 3.65
CA GLN A 33 22.75 12.24 2.54
C GLN A 33 21.60 11.89 1.61
N ILE A 34 21.87 11.92 0.31
CA ILE A 34 20.87 11.64 -0.71
C ILE A 34 21.28 10.48 -1.59
N GLU A 35 20.29 9.70 -2.00
CA GLU A 35 20.43 8.66 -3.02
C GLU A 35 19.25 8.75 -3.99
N PHE A 36 19.51 8.49 -5.27
CA PHE A 36 18.50 8.53 -6.32
C PHE A 36 18.45 7.20 -7.08
N ILE A 37 17.28 6.56 -7.07
CA ILE A 37 17.02 5.31 -7.78
C ILE A 37 15.99 5.58 -8.89
N ARG A 38 16.29 5.07 -10.08
CA ARG A 38 15.33 4.97 -11.18
C ARG A 38 14.74 3.59 -11.17
N ALA A 39 13.47 3.45 -10.78
CA ALA A 39 12.81 2.16 -10.71
C ALA A 39 12.79 1.46 -12.09
N GLN A 40 12.62 2.23 -13.18
CA GLN A 40 12.62 1.70 -14.55
C GLN A 40 13.95 1.09 -15.00
N ASP A 41 15.06 1.35 -14.29
CA ASP A 41 16.37 0.81 -14.65
C ASP A 41 16.66 -0.54 -13.96
N LEU A 42 15.77 -1.00 -13.07
CA LEU A 42 15.89 -2.25 -12.31
C LEU A 42 15.21 -3.42 -13.04
N ASP A 43 15.79 -4.62 -12.96
CA ASP A 43 15.09 -5.85 -13.33
C ASP A 43 14.18 -6.26 -12.17
N ILE A 44 12.87 -6.01 -12.30
CA ILE A 44 11.87 -6.41 -11.31
C ILE A 44 10.72 -7.10 -12.03
N ARG A 45 10.49 -8.37 -11.69
CA ARG A 45 9.41 -9.17 -12.28
C ARG A 45 8.11 -9.00 -11.50
N HIS A 46 7.00 -9.06 -12.22
CA HIS A 46 5.65 -9.09 -11.64
C HIS A 46 5.50 -10.20 -10.60
N CYS A 47 4.77 -9.90 -9.52
CA CYS A 47 4.36 -10.93 -8.58
C CYS A 47 3.42 -11.91 -9.28
N THR A 48 3.67 -13.19 -9.12
CA THR A 48 2.83 -14.26 -9.71
C THR A 48 1.77 -14.79 -8.75
N GLY A 49 1.70 -14.26 -7.52
CA GLY A 49 0.81 -14.79 -6.50
C GLY A 49 1.13 -16.22 -6.06
N CYS A 50 2.36 -16.70 -6.26
CA CYS A 50 2.74 -18.09 -5.96
C CYS A 50 2.72 -18.46 -4.46
N ILE A 51 2.51 -17.48 -3.57
CA ILE A 51 2.42 -17.57 -2.10
C ILE A 51 3.58 -18.28 -1.38
N THR A 52 4.70 -18.54 -2.07
CA THR A 52 5.86 -19.22 -1.46
C THR A 52 6.44 -18.41 -0.30
N CYS A 53 6.62 -17.10 -0.50
CA CYS A 53 7.10 -16.19 0.55
C CYS A 53 6.20 -16.19 1.79
N VAL A 54 4.88 -16.21 1.59
CA VAL A 54 3.88 -16.23 2.67
C VAL A 54 3.93 -17.55 3.44
N LYS A 55 3.94 -18.69 2.73
CA LYS A 55 4.03 -20.02 3.37
C LYS A 55 5.32 -20.19 4.15
N MET A 56 6.45 -19.69 3.63
CA MET A 56 7.72 -19.72 4.35
C MET A 56 7.67 -18.82 5.59
N LEU A 57 7.11 -17.62 5.46
CA LEU A 57 7.02 -16.67 6.57
C LEU A 57 6.18 -17.23 7.72
N MET A 58 4.96 -17.68 7.41
CA MET A 58 4.03 -18.27 8.39
C MET A 58 4.56 -19.59 8.98
N GLY A 59 5.36 -20.33 8.21
CA GLY A 59 6.04 -21.53 8.69
C GLY A 59 7.29 -21.26 9.55
N GLY A 60 7.65 -19.99 9.81
CA GLY A 60 8.84 -19.61 10.57
C GLY A 60 10.16 -19.89 9.82
N ARG A 61 10.15 -19.80 8.48
CA ARG A 61 11.28 -20.11 7.59
C ARG A 61 11.74 -18.89 6.78
N GLY A 62 11.47 -17.67 7.24
CA GLY A 62 11.82 -16.41 6.59
C GLY A 62 10.84 -16.01 5.48
N ASN A 63 11.02 -14.81 4.92
CA ASN A 63 10.09 -14.16 3.97
C ASN A 63 10.57 -14.20 2.50
N MET A 64 11.23 -15.27 2.06
CA MET A 64 11.91 -15.34 0.76
C MET A 64 10.98 -15.38 -0.48
N CYS A 65 11.30 -14.63 -1.53
CA CYS A 65 10.65 -14.73 -2.85
C CYS A 65 11.39 -15.74 -3.74
N ILE A 66 10.68 -16.29 -4.72
CA ILE A 66 11.25 -17.18 -5.75
C ILE A 66 11.98 -16.41 -6.87
N HIS A 67 11.63 -15.15 -7.07
CA HIS A 67 12.27 -14.30 -8.07
C HIS A 67 13.67 -13.90 -7.59
N LYS A 68 14.65 -14.01 -8.50
CA LYS A 68 16.04 -13.58 -8.29
C LYS A 68 16.28 -12.39 -9.19
N ASP A 69 15.82 -11.24 -8.72
CA ASP A 69 15.77 -9.96 -9.43
C ASP A 69 16.13 -8.83 -8.44
N ASP A 70 16.13 -7.58 -8.89
CA ASP A 70 16.66 -6.45 -8.10
C ASP A 70 15.74 -6.00 -6.95
N PHE A 71 14.58 -6.64 -6.79
CA PHE A 71 13.58 -6.24 -5.80
C PHE A 71 14.09 -6.32 -4.36
N ASP A 72 14.81 -7.40 -3.98
CA ASP A 72 15.30 -7.54 -2.60
C ASP A 72 16.37 -6.46 -2.28
N TRP A 73 17.14 -6.01 -3.29
CA TRP A 73 18.04 -4.87 -3.14
C TRP A 73 17.28 -3.55 -2.99
N LEU A 74 16.29 -3.29 -3.86
CA LEU A 74 15.45 -2.10 -3.75
C LEU A 74 14.76 -2.03 -2.38
N ALA A 75 14.17 -3.13 -1.93
CA ALA A 75 13.53 -3.20 -0.61
C ALA A 75 14.54 -2.91 0.50
N HIS A 76 15.74 -3.49 0.45
CA HIS A 76 16.80 -3.17 1.41
C HIS A 76 17.10 -1.67 1.46
N GLU A 77 17.28 -1.02 0.31
CA GLU A 77 17.53 0.42 0.25
C GLU A 77 16.36 1.24 0.84
N MET A 78 15.12 0.84 0.58
CA MET A 78 13.95 1.50 1.14
C MET A 78 13.86 1.34 2.66
N PHE A 79 14.00 0.12 3.20
CA PHE A 79 13.89 -0.16 4.64
C PHE A 79 15.08 0.33 5.48
N THR A 80 16.21 0.66 4.84
CA THR A 80 17.39 1.20 5.52
C THR A 80 17.60 2.70 5.32
N ALA A 81 16.72 3.36 4.56
CA ALA A 81 16.66 4.81 4.49
C ALA A 81 16.03 5.40 5.77
N ASP A 82 16.38 6.65 6.09
CA ASP A 82 15.78 7.38 7.21
C ASP A 82 14.53 8.17 6.77
N ALA A 83 14.39 8.45 5.47
CA ALA A 83 13.16 8.93 4.84
C ALA A 83 13.16 8.62 3.33
N ILE A 84 11.98 8.61 2.71
CA ILE A 84 11.81 8.27 1.29
C ILE A 84 10.97 9.34 0.57
N VAL A 85 11.37 9.70 -0.64
CA VAL A 85 10.57 10.46 -1.61
C VAL A 85 10.33 9.58 -2.83
N MET A 86 9.07 9.32 -3.18
CA MET A 86 8.71 8.57 -4.38
C MET A 86 7.96 9.45 -5.36
N VAL A 87 8.35 9.41 -6.64
CA VAL A 87 7.73 10.21 -7.70
C VAL A 87 7.27 9.30 -8.83
N ASP A 88 5.96 9.23 -9.03
CA ASP A 88 5.31 8.25 -9.90
C ASP A 88 4.47 8.92 -11.00
N PRO A 89 4.50 8.45 -12.26
CA PRO A 89 3.62 8.99 -13.28
C PRO A 89 2.20 8.48 -13.08
N ILE A 90 1.20 9.36 -13.26
CA ILE A 90 -0.21 8.98 -13.15
C ILE A 90 -0.65 8.37 -14.48
N PHE A 91 -1.00 7.09 -14.45
CA PHE A 91 -1.59 6.35 -15.58
C PHE A 91 -2.97 5.85 -15.20
N GLU A 92 -3.98 6.12 -16.04
CA GLU A 92 -5.37 5.72 -15.76
C GLU A 92 -5.85 6.13 -14.35
N THR A 93 -5.53 7.35 -13.92
CA THR A 93 -5.82 7.95 -12.59
C THR A 93 -5.00 7.43 -11.40
N GLY A 94 -4.37 6.27 -11.55
CA GLY A 94 -3.61 5.58 -10.52
C GLY A 94 -2.10 5.58 -10.77
N ALA A 95 -1.41 4.75 -10.01
CA ALA A 95 0.04 4.58 -10.09
C ALA A 95 0.48 3.81 -11.34
N SER A 96 1.77 3.90 -11.65
CA SER A 96 2.36 3.16 -12.75
C SER A 96 2.29 1.65 -12.51
N GLY A 97 2.22 0.86 -13.59
CA GLY A 97 2.23 -0.61 -13.48
C GLY A 97 3.49 -1.16 -12.79
N LEU A 98 4.61 -0.44 -12.85
CA LEU A 98 5.83 -0.79 -12.12
C LEU A 98 5.70 -0.50 -10.61
N PHE A 99 5.04 0.59 -10.23
CA PHE A 99 4.71 0.87 -8.83
C PHE A 99 3.82 -0.24 -8.26
N HIS A 100 2.76 -0.62 -8.97
CA HIS A 100 1.91 -1.75 -8.57
C HIS A 100 2.69 -3.07 -8.50
N THR A 101 3.64 -3.30 -9.42
CA THR A 101 4.53 -4.46 -9.34
C THR A 101 5.33 -4.49 -8.05
N ILE A 102 5.90 -3.35 -7.64
CA ILE A 102 6.61 -3.23 -6.38
C ILE A 102 5.63 -3.44 -5.21
N MET A 103 4.44 -2.84 -5.23
CA MET A 103 3.40 -3.02 -4.22
C MET A 103 2.98 -4.49 -4.06
N ASP A 104 2.74 -5.21 -5.16
CA ASP A 104 2.40 -6.63 -5.14
C ASP A 104 3.55 -7.50 -4.61
N ARG A 105 4.79 -7.08 -4.87
CA ARG A 105 6.01 -7.76 -4.39
C ARG A 105 6.30 -7.47 -2.92
N PHE A 106 5.82 -6.34 -2.38
CA PHE A 106 5.77 -6.11 -0.94
C PHE A 106 4.85 -7.14 -0.29
N GLY A 107 3.55 -7.11 -0.62
CA GLY A 107 2.54 -8.09 -0.19
C GLY A 107 2.64 -8.52 1.29
N PRO A 108 2.16 -9.73 1.64
CA PRO A 108 2.26 -10.23 3.01
C PRO A 108 3.70 -10.46 3.48
N ARG A 109 4.67 -10.58 2.56
CA ARG A 109 6.07 -10.87 2.92
C ARG A 109 6.82 -9.65 3.46
N MET A 110 6.38 -8.45 3.13
CA MET A 110 6.90 -7.19 3.65
C MET A 110 5.91 -6.49 4.59
N ASP A 111 4.78 -7.14 4.90
CA ASP A 111 3.86 -6.63 5.89
C ASP A 111 4.46 -6.77 7.30
N THR A 112 4.44 -5.68 8.06
CA THR A 112 5.04 -5.63 9.40
C THR A 112 4.43 -6.66 10.35
N GLY A 113 3.09 -6.77 10.37
CA GLY A 113 2.39 -7.70 11.27
C GLY A 113 2.69 -9.15 10.92
N ASN A 114 2.67 -9.49 9.63
CA ASN A 114 3.04 -10.81 9.16
C ASN A 114 4.51 -11.16 9.47
N ASN A 115 5.42 -10.19 9.39
CA ASN A 115 6.81 -10.40 9.78
C ASN A 115 6.97 -10.63 11.29
N PHE A 116 6.18 -9.97 12.14
CA PHE A 116 6.14 -10.27 13.58
C PHE A 116 5.65 -11.69 13.86
N LEU A 117 4.55 -12.11 13.25
CA LEU A 117 4.03 -13.48 13.38
C LEU A 117 5.04 -14.53 12.88
N GLY A 118 5.71 -14.22 11.77
CA GLY A 118 6.77 -15.05 11.21
C GLY A 118 7.99 -15.17 12.13
N LYS A 119 8.39 -14.08 12.78
CA LYS A 119 9.46 -14.08 13.80
C LYS A 119 9.08 -14.98 14.98
N MET A 120 7.87 -14.82 15.53
CA MET A 120 7.40 -15.67 16.65
C MET A 120 7.38 -17.15 16.26
N SER A 121 6.93 -17.47 15.04
CA SER A 121 6.94 -18.84 14.51
C SER A 121 8.37 -19.38 14.35
N ALA A 122 9.31 -18.56 13.89
CA ALA A 122 10.71 -18.94 13.76
C ALA A 122 11.37 -19.20 15.13
N GLU A 123 11.13 -18.32 16.11
CA GLU A 123 11.64 -18.45 17.48
C GLU A 123 11.09 -19.70 18.17
N ARG A 124 9.78 -19.99 18.02
CA ARG A 124 9.18 -21.24 18.49
C ARG A 124 9.86 -22.46 17.86
N ASN A 125 10.04 -22.46 16.53
CA ASN A 125 10.69 -23.58 15.84
C ASN A 125 12.10 -23.81 16.40
N ILE A 126 12.88 -22.75 16.60
CA ILE A 126 14.24 -22.82 17.16
C ILE A 126 14.21 -23.42 18.58
N ALA A 127 13.28 -22.94 19.43
CA ALA A 127 13.13 -23.45 20.80
C ALA A 127 12.76 -24.95 20.84
N GLU A 128 11.99 -25.43 19.85
CA GLU A 128 11.62 -26.84 19.69
C GLU A 128 12.69 -27.69 18.96
N GLY A 129 13.87 -27.13 18.66
CA GLY A 129 14.93 -27.83 17.92
C GLY A 129 14.62 -28.08 16.44
N LYS A 130 13.62 -27.39 15.88
CA LYS A 130 13.25 -27.40 14.45
C LYS A 130 13.96 -26.27 13.71
N LYS A 131 13.98 -26.35 12.38
CA LYS A 131 14.52 -25.29 11.53
C LYS A 131 13.63 -24.04 11.63
N GLY A 132 14.17 -22.95 12.17
CA GLY A 132 13.58 -21.61 12.15
C GLY A 132 14.51 -20.59 11.53
N VAL A 133 13.95 -19.63 10.79
CA VAL A 133 14.68 -18.51 10.17
C VAL A 133 13.90 -17.23 10.45
N VAL A 134 14.47 -16.36 11.27
CA VAL A 134 13.88 -15.05 11.61
C VAL A 134 14.00 -14.13 10.40
N PRO A 135 12.95 -13.36 10.04
CA PRO A 135 13.04 -12.35 8.99
C PRO A 135 14.18 -11.34 9.23
N PRO A 136 14.78 -10.76 8.17
CA PRO A 136 15.84 -9.76 8.32
C PRO A 136 15.40 -8.59 9.20
N SER A 137 16.29 -8.05 10.04
CA SER A 137 15.90 -7.04 11.04
C SER A 137 15.33 -5.75 10.44
N PHE A 138 15.79 -5.35 9.25
CA PHE A 138 15.35 -4.12 8.60
C PHE A 138 13.85 -4.14 8.23
N VAL A 139 13.23 -5.31 8.05
CA VAL A 139 11.79 -5.39 7.71
C VAL A 139 10.88 -4.98 8.87
N PHE A 140 11.46 -4.81 10.07
CA PHE A 140 10.77 -4.30 11.26
C PHE A 140 10.97 -2.79 11.46
N HIS A 141 11.66 -2.11 10.54
CA HIS A 141 11.78 -0.66 10.56
C HIS A 141 10.45 -0.03 10.10
N THR A 142 9.63 0.36 11.06
CA THR A 142 8.36 1.07 10.86
C THR A 142 8.55 2.57 10.94
N ASP A 143 7.48 3.33 10.64
CA ASP A 143 7.41 4.78 10.81
C ASP A 143 8.42 5.58 9.98
N ILE A 144 9.06 4.95 8.99
CA ILE A 144 9.90 5.66 8.01
C ILE A 144 9.04 6.76 7.37
N PRO A 145 9.44 8.04 7.46
CA PRO A 145 8.75 9.14 6.80
C PRO A 145 8.79 8.97 5.28
N VAL A 146 7.63 9.05 4.63
CA VAL A 146 7.50 8.93 3.17
C VAL A 146 6.74 10.11 2.58
N ALA A 147 7.27 10.66 1.50
CA ALA A 147 6.58 11.59 0.62
C ALA A 147 6.31 10.93 -0.73
N TYR A 148 5.08 11.06 -1.21
CA TYR A 148 4.71 10.68 -2.58
C TYR A 148 4.33 11.89 -3.42
N ILE A 149 4.71 11.87 -4.69
CA ILE A 149 4.36 12.88 -5.68
C ILE A 149 3.93 12.19 -6.98
N GLY A 150 2.63 12.26 -7.28
CA GLY A 150 2.08 11.82 -8.56
C GLY A 150 2.25 12.91 -9.64
N ILE A 151 2.56 12.53 -10.88
CA ILE A 151 2.69 13.48 -11.98
C ILE A 151 1.82 13.04 -13.17
N GLY A 152 0.75 13.79 -13.44
CA GLY A 152 -0.27 13.43 -14.43
C GLY A 152 -0.29 14.33 -15.66
N GLY A 153 -0.65 13.76 -16.81
CA GLY A 153 -0.79 14.50 -18.07
C GLY A 153 -2.05 15.37 -18.18
N SER A 154 -3.02 15.16 -17.28
CA SER A 154 -4.32 15.83 -17.20
C SER A 154 -4.57 16.37 -15.80
N ASP A 155 -5.78 16.87 -15.55
CA ASP A 155 -6.34 17.25 -14.24
C ASP A 155 -7.00 16.08 -13.49
N TRP A 156 -6.80 14.84 -13.94
CA TRP A 156 -7.42 13.66 -13.34
C TRP A 156 -6.39 12.79 -12.63
N GLY A 157 -6.34 12.89 -11.30
CA GLY A 157 -5.41 12.16 -10.42
C GLY A 157 -6.05 11.72 -9.11
N THR A 158 -7.31 11.27 -9.15
CA THR A 158 -8.08 10.96 -7.93
C THR A 158 -7.62 9.68 -7.24
N HIS A 159 -7.06 8.70 -7.97
CA HIS A 159 -6.73 7.38 -7.41
C HIS A 159 -5.28 7.23 -6.94
N ILE A 160 -4.33 7.93 -7.58
CA ILE A 160 -2.89 7.85 -7.29
C ILE A 160 -2.54 7.98 -5.80
N GLN A 161 -3.22 8.87 -5.09
CA GLN A 161 -2.97 9.08 -3.67
C GLN A 161 -3.35 7.84 -2.85
N SER A 162 -4.38 7.10 -3.25
CA SER A 162 -4.78 5.84 -2.62
C SER A 162 -3.72 4.76 -2.86
N ASP A 163 -3.25 4.58 -4.10
CA ASP A 163 -2.19 3.62 -4.44
C ASP A 163 -0.90 3.87 -3.64
N HIS A 164 -0.46 5.13 -3.61
CA HIS A 164 0.68 5.56 -2.82
C HIS A 164 0.52 5.22 -1.33
N ALA A 165 -0.62 5.57 -0.74
CA ALA A 165 -0.86 5.34 0.69
C ALA A 165 -0.94 3.85 1.03
N ILE A 166 -1.55 3.02 0.16
CA ILE A 166 -1.62 1.56 0.32
C ILE A 166 -0.23 0.93 0.39
N GLN A 167 0.72 1.40 -0.43
CA GLN A 167 2.09 0.91 -0.38
C GLN A 167 2.72 1.13 1.00
N SER A 168 2.58 2.33 1.59
CA SER A 168 3.09 2.65 2.93
C SER A 168 2.42 1.85 4.06
N MET A 169 1.16 1.44 3.92
CA MET A 169 0.47 0.66 4.96
C MET A 169 1.11 -0.71 5.20
N THR A 170 1.65 -1.34 4.16
CA THR A 170 2.23 -2.69 4.24
C THR A 170 3.39 -2.72 5.26
N PRO A 171 4.45 -1.92 5.10
CA PRO A 171 5.55 -1.84 6.07
C PRO A 171 5.27 -0.93 7.29
N ALA A 172 4.04 -0.41 7.44
CA ALA A 172 3.66 0.56 8.46
C ALA A 172 4.58 1.81 8.45
N TRP A 173 4.78 2.39 7.27
CA TRP A 173 5.51 3.64 7.09
C TRP A 173 4.62 4.86 7.28
N LYS A 174 5.25 6.00 7.60
CA LYS A 174 4.55 7.24 7.92
C LYS A 174 4.43 8.12 6.68
N VAL A 175 3.22 8.19 6.11
CA VAL A 175 2.94 9.14 5.03
C VAL A 175 2.99 10.58 5.57
N CYS A 176 3.96 11.36 5.09
CA CYS A 176 4.15 12.77 5.43
C CYS A 176 3.60 13.68 4.34
N TYR A 177 3.75 13.29 3.07
CA TYR A 177 3.19 13.99 1.92
C TYR A 177 2.61 12.96 0.94
N ASN A 178 1.52 13.34 0.29
CA ASN A 178 0.92 12.55 -0.78
C ASN A 178 0.28 13.53 -1.76
N GLU A 179 1.08 14.06 -2.66
CA GLU A 179 0.68 15.13 -3.58
C GLU A 179 0.55 14.61 -5.00
N TRP A 180 -0.11 15.39 -5.85
CA TRP A 180 -0.14 15.12 -7.28
C TRP A 180 -0.13 16.43 -8.07
N ILE A 181 0.49 16.38 -9.25
CA ILE A 181 0.71 17.53 -10.13
C ILE A 181 -0.03 17.29 -11.45
N PRO A 182 -1.04 18.11 -11.80
CA PRO A 182 -1.71 18.04 -13.09
C PRO A 182 -0.90 18.68 -14.21
N TRP A 183 -1.24 18.34 -15.46
CA TRP A 183 -0.70 18.98 -16.67
C TRP A 183 0.84 18.97 -16.73
N SER A 184 1.42 17.78 -16.50
CA SER A 184 2.83 17.54 -16.23
C SER A 184 3.80 18.10 -17.25
N LYS A 185 3.42 18.24 -18.53
CA LYS A 185 4.29 18.71 -19.62
C LYS A 185 4.93 20.08 -19.34
N THR A 186 4.32 20.89 -18.48
CA THR A 186 4.83 22.22 -18.10
C THR A 186 5.27 22.31 -16.64
N ALA A 187 5.21 21.20 -15.87
CA ALA A 187 5.44 21.20 -14.43
C ALA A 187 6.80 21.79 -14.02
N LEU A 188 7.87 21.51 -14.78
CA LEU A 188 9.20 22.04 -14.49
C LEU A 188 9.36 23.54 -14.76
N MET A 189 8.42 24.14 -15.50
CA MET A 189 8.41 25.58 -15.78
C MET A 189 7.51 26.35 -14.80
N LYS A 190 6.95 25.67 -13.81
CA LYS A 190 6.08 26.23 -12.78
C LYS A 190 6.88 26.36 -11.49
N ASP A 191 7.31 27.58 -11.17
CA ASP A 191 8.16 27.86 -10.01
C ASP A 191 7.54 27.40 -8.69
N ASP A 192 6.21 27.47 -8.57
CA ASP A 192 5.45 26.97 -7.41
C ASP A 192 5.56 25.45 -7.26
N VAL A 193 5.50 24.69 -8.36
CA VAL A 193 5.65 23.23 -8.36
C VAL A 193 7.07 22.83 -7.99
N VAL A 194 8.08 23.46 -8.60
CA VAL A 194 9.50 23.19 -8.33
C VAL A 194 9.84 23.55 -6.89
N SER A 195 9.42 24.74 -6.44
CA SER A 195 9.61 25.17 -5.05
C SER A 195 8.91 24.24 -4.05
N ARG A 196 7.69 23.77 -4.36
CA ARG A 196 6.98 22.81 -3.50
C ARG A 196 7.74 21.49 -3.36
N ALA A 197 8.22 20.92 -4.46
CA ALA A 197 9.02 19.69 -4.43
C ALA A 197 10.31 19.87 -3.59
N HIS A 198 11.00 21.01 -3.77
CA HIS A 198 12.18 21.35 -2.98
C HIS A 198 11.87 21.42 -1.47
N GLN A 199 10.78 22.11 -1.09
CA GLN A 199 10.38 22.23 0.32
C GLN A 199 9.95 20.89 0.94
N ILE A 200 9.31 20.01 0.16
CA ILE A 200 9.06 18.62 0.60
C ILE A 200 10.40 17.96 0.94
N GLY A 201 11.39 18.08 0.06
CA GLY A 201 12.76 17.63 0.27
C GLY A 201 13.38 18.07 1.60
N VAL A 202 13.37 19.38 1.85
CA VAL A 202 13.86 19.99 3.10
C VAL A 202 13.16 19.36 4.31
N GLN A 203 11.83 19.30 4.29
CA GLN A 203 11.05 18.73 5.41
C GLN A 203 11.33 17.24 5.62
N MET A 204 11.51 16.48 4.53
CA MET A 204 11.84 15.05 4.63
C MET A 204 13.21 14.83 5.25
N ALA A 205 14.19 15.70 5.01
CA ALA A 205 15.49 15.66 5.69
C ALA A 205 15.38 15.96 7.19
N GLU A 206 14.54 16.91 7.59
CA GLU A 206 14.24 17.17 9.00
C GLU A 206 13.58 15.96 9.68
N PHE A 207 12.58 15.35 9.02
CA PHE A 207 11.95 14.12 9.51
C PHE A 207 12.90 12.93 9.54
N ALA A 208 13.83 12.82 8.59
CA ALA A 208 14.88 11.81 8.61
C ALA A 208 15.83 11.99 9.82
N ALA A 209 16.12 13.24 10.21
CA ALA A 209 16.97 13.55 11.35
C ALA A 209 16.26 13.37 12.70
N ASP A 210 14.95 13.64 12.78
CA ASP A 210 14.10 13.35 13.93
C ASP A 210 12.78 12.68 13.50
N PRO A 211 12.77 11.35 13.32
CA PRO A 211 11.58 10.63 12.86
C PRO A 211 10.35 10.78 13.76
N LYS A 212 10.53 11.11 15.05
CA LYS A 212 9.42 11.33 15.97
C LYS A 212 8.65 12.62 15.67
N SER A 213 9.27 13.57 14.99
CA SER A 213 8.64 14.81 14.54
C SER A 213 7.77 14.61 13.29
N ALA A 214 7.90 13.47 12.61
CA ALA A 214 7.23 13.17 11.35
C ALA A 214 5.70 13.20 11.49
N LYS A 215 5.06 14.03 10.67
CA LYS A 215 3.61 14.22 10.64
C LYS A 215 3.14 14.44 9.20
N TYR A 216 1.83 14.30 8.99
CA TYR A 216 1.23 14.59 7.70
C TYR A 216 1.17 16.10 7.45
N MET A 217 1.80 16.53 6.36
CA MET A 217 2.00 17.93 5.96
C MET A 217 1.34 18.26 4.61
N GLY A 218 0.74 17.27 3.95
CA GLY A 218 -0.07 17.45 2.74
C GLY A 218 -1.46 18.04 3.01
N GLU A 219 -2.26 18.17 1.95
CA GLU A 219 -3.66 18.59 2.06
C GLU A 219 -4.50 17.53 2.80
N LYS A 220 -5.32 17.98 3.75
CA LYS A 220 -6.17 17.07 4.52
C LYS A 220 -7.30 16.52 3.66
N GLY A 221 -7.37 15.20 3.55
CA GLY A 221 -8.51 14.51 2.97
C GLY A 221 -9.64 14.25 3.95
N VAL A 222 -10.70 13.62 3.46
CA VAL A 222 -11.91 13.30 4.22
C VAL A 222 -11.64 12.23 5.29
N CYS A 223 -10.80 11.24 5.00
CA CYS A 223 -10.44 10.23 6.01
C CYS A 223 -9.53 10.85 7.08
N PRO A 224 -9.93 10.88 8.37
CA PRO A 224 -9.17 11.52 9.44
C PRO A 224 -7.92 10.73 9.83
N HIS A 225 -7.85 9.46 9.41
CA HIS A 225 -6.78 8.54 9.75
C HIS A 225 -5.63 8.61 8.74
N CYS A 226 -5.94 8.31 7.47
CA CYS A 226 -4.93 8.24 6.41
C CYS A 226 -4.98 9.42 5.42
N ASN A 227 -5.88 10.40 5.60
CA ASN A 227 -6.05 11.57 4.72
C ASN A 227 -6.48 11.22 3.29
N CYS A 228 -7.02 10.02 3.06
CA CYS A 228 -7.55 9.57 1.77
C CYS A 228 -8.89 10.24 1.44
N ASN A 229 -9.15 10.43 0.14
CA ASN A 229 -10.41 10.94 -0.41
C ASN A 229 -11.21 9.89 -1.22
N ASP A 230 -10.65 8.71 -1.48
CA ASP A 230 -11.34 7.61 -2.17
C ASP A 230 -12.11 6.73 -1.17
N PHE A 231 -13.39 6.56 -1.44
CA PHE A 231 -14.30 5.76 -0.63
C PHE A 231 -15.12 4.82 -1.49
N TYR A 232 -15.24 3.57 -1.03
CA TYR A 232 -16.25 2.66 -1.52
C TYR A 232 -17.58 2.99 -0.82
N LEU A 233 -18.59 3.38 -1.60
CA LEU A 233 -19.94 3.64 -1.12
C LEU A 233 -20.79 2.40 -1.31
N TYR A 234 -21.44 1.93 -0.26
CA TYR A 234 -22.37 0.80 -0.37
C TYR A 234 -23.67 1.27 -1.03
N PRO A 235 -24.12 0.62 -2.12
CA PRO A 235 -25.41 0.94 -2.73
C PRO A 235 -26.56 0.82 -1.73
N ASP A 236 -27.51 1.75 -1.80
CA ASP A 236 -28.70 1.82 -0.94
C ASP A 236 -28.41 2.02 0.57
N GLU A 237 -27.16 2.33 0.95
CA GLU A 237 -26.74 2.65 2.31
C GLU A 237 -26.12 4.06 2.37
N ASN A 238 -25.99 4.61 3.58
CA ASN A 238 -25.21 5.82 3.85
C ASN A 238 -23.83 5.48 4.42
N ARG A 239 -23.27 4.32 4.04
CA ARG A 239 -21.99 3.82 4.51
C ARG A 239 -20.89 4.01 3.47
N ALA A 240 -19.74 4.50 3.92
CA ALA A 240 -18.52 4.65 3.15
C ALA A 240 -17.37 3.88 3.80
N VAL A 241 -16.51 3.26 2.99
CA VAL A 241 -15.28 2.60 3.45
C VAL A 241 -14.10 3.24 2.76
N CYS A 242 -13.14 3.74 3.54
CA CYS A 242 -11.92 4.30 3.02
C CYS A 242 -11.16 3.24 2.19
N ALA A 243 -10.87 3.54 0.93
CA ALA A 243 -10.20 2.61 0.03
C ALA A 243 -8.76 2.27 0.43
N VAL A 244 -8.15 3.07 1.32
CA VAL A 244 -6.81 2.86 1.85
C VAL A 244 -6.88 2.03 3.13
N CYS A 245 -7.29 2.62 4.25
CA CYS A 245 -7.19 1.96 5.56
C CYS A 245 -8.38 1.06 5.93
N GLY A 246 -9.45 1.06 5.12
CA GLY A 246 -10.68 0.32 5.42
C GLY A 246 -11.54 0.96 6.53
N LEU A 247 -11.18 2.15 7.02
CA LEU A 247 -11.98 2.85 8.02
C LEU A 247 -13.37 3.15 7.46
N GLN A 248 -14.39 2.68 8.17
CA GLN A 248 -15.78 2.84 7.76
C GLN A 248 -16.38 4.07 8.45
N GLY A 249 -17.23 4.81 7.74
CA GLY A 249 -17.97 5.93 8.30
C GLY A 249 -19.29 6.15 7.58
N LYS A 250 -20.05 7.11 8.08
CA LYS A 250 -21.35 7.50 7.53
C LYS A 250 -21.20 8.67 6.57
N VAL A 251 -21.71 8.54 5.36
CA VAL A 251 -21.80 9.65 4.41
C VAL A 251 -22.84 10.63 4.93
N VAL A 252 -22.44 11.89 5.06
CA VAL A 252 -23.33 12.99 5.43
C VAL A 252 -23.19 14.16 4.46
N LEU A 253 -24.30 14.85 4.24
CA LEU A 253 -24.34 16.12 3.52
C LEU A 253 -24.55 17.23 4.55
N ALA A 254 -23.49 17.98 4.85
CA ALA A 254 -23.50 19.09 5.80
C ALA A 254 -23.04 20.37 5.09
N ASP A 255 -23.82 21.45 5.19
CA ASP A 255 -23.50 22.75 4.56
C ASP A 255 -23.18 22.66 3.05
N GLY A 256 -23.87 21.78 2.33
CA GLY A 256 -23.66 21.54 0.90
C GLY A 256 -22.38 20.74 0.56
N LYS A 257 -21.67 20.22 1.56
CA LYS A 257 -20.47 19.39 1.39
C LYS A 257 -20.77 17.94 1.77
N VAL A 258 -20.32 17.02 0.92
CA VAL A 258 -20.30 15.59 1.25
C VAL A 258 -19.07 15.34 2.11
N THR A 259 -19.27 14.77 3.29
CA THR A 259 -18.20 14.31 4.18
C THR A 259 -18.53 12.93 4.74
N VAL A 260 -17.55 12.31 5.37
CA VAL A 260 -17.73 11.06 6.11
C VAL A 260 -17.59 11.36 7.60
N GLU A 261 -18.64 11.10 8.35
CA GLU A 261 -18.62 11.16 9.81
C GLU A 261 -18.15 9.82 10.37
N TYR A 262 -17.27 9.89 11.35
CA TYR A 262 -16.73 8.75 12.06
C TYR A 262 -17.22 8.85 13.51
N ALA A 263 -18.09 7.93 13.92
CA ALA A 263 -18.51 7.86 15.31
C ALA A 263 -17.42 7.17 16.15
N GLU A 264 -17.30 7.53 17.43
CA GLU A 264 -16.42 6.80 18.35
C GLU A 264 -16.99 5.41 18.69
N HIS A 265 -18.32 5.26 18.72
CA HIS A 265 -19.06 3.99 18.84
C HIS A 265 -20.43 4.11 18.14
N ASP A 266 -21.18 3.01 17.99
CA ASP A 266 -22.47 2.89 17.27
C ASP A 266 -23.33 4.18 17.22
N LEU A 267 -23.84 4.53 16.03
CA LEU A 267 -24.64 5.73 15.78
C LEU A 267 -25.91 5.76 16.67
N LYS A 268 -26.01 6.76 17.54
CA LYS A 268 -27.19 7.00 18.39
C LYS A 268 -28.07 8.12 17.84
N ASP A 269 -29.39 8.03 18.01
CA ASP A 269 -30.33 9.12 17.74
C ASP A 269 -30.24 10.24 18.79
N GLU A 270 -31.00 11.33 18.63
CA GLU A 270 -31.05 12.46 19.57
C GLU A 270 -31.51 12.09 21.00
N ASN A 271 -32.06 10.88 21.18
CA ASN A 271 -32.52 10.33 22.44
C ASN A 271 -31.55 9.26 23.01
N GLY A 272 -30.42 9.01 22.34
CA GLY A 272 -29.42 8.04 22.76
C GLY A 272 -29.71 6.59 22.35
N ASN A 273 -30.69 6.32 21.50
CA ASN A 273 -31.00 4.98 21.02
C ASN A 273 -30.15 4.59 19.81
N THR A 274 -29.72 3.33 19.71
CA THR A 274 -29.04 2.83 18.50
C THR A 274 -29.96 2.99 17.29
N VAL A 275 -29.49 3.65 16.24
CA VAL A 275 -30.24 3.76 14.98
C VAL A 275 -30.32 2.37 14.34
N LEU A 276 -31.52 1.96 13.92
CA LEU A 276 -31.79 0.67 13.28
C LEU A 276 -31.98 0.83 11.76
N ASP A 277 -31.64 -0.19 10.97
CA ASP A 277 -31.94 -0.25 9.54
C ASP A 277 -33.43 -0.59 9.29
N LYS A 278 -33.78 -0.71 8.00
CA LYS A 278 -35.13 -1.03 7.52
C LYS A 278 -35.62 -2.42 7.97
N ASP A 279 -34.71 -3.30 8.36
CA ASP A 279 -34.99 -4.69 8.76
C ASP A 279 -35.02 -4.83 10.30
N GLY A 280 -34.82 -3.73 11.04
CA GLY A 280 -34.89 -3.67 12.50
C GLY A 280 -33.60 -4.07 13.21
N GLU A 281 -32.52 -4.29 12.47
CA GLU A 281 -31.18 -4.53 13.00
C GLU A 281 -30.48 -3.20 13.25
N PRO A 282 -29.43 -3.12 14.10
CA PRO A 282 -28.61 -1.90 14.17
C PRO A 282 -28.23 -1.46 12.77
N ALA A 283 -28.42 -0.18 12.42
CA ALA A 283 -28.21 0.31 11.06
C ALA A 283 -26.79 0.06 10.53
N PHE A 284 -25.87 -0.23 11.45
CA PHE A 284 -24.49 -0.59 11.19
C PHE A 284 -24.04 -1.73 12.14
N PRO A 285 -24.51 -2.98 11.95
CA PRO A 285 -24.21 -4.06 12.89
C PRO A 285 -22.71 -4.37 12.86
N GLY A 286 -22.01 -4.13 13.98
CA GLY A 286 -20.58 -4.47 14.13
C GLY A 286 -19.60 -3.53 13.42
N MET A 287 -20.05 -2.35 12.98
CA MET A 287 -19.18 -1.31 12.42
C MET A 287 -18.44 -0.53 13.51
N TYR A 288 -18.90 -0.65 14.76
CA TYR A 288 -18.35 0.00 15.94
C TYR A 288 -18.49 -0.88 17.21
N ASP A 289 -17.73 -1.97 17.30
CA ASP A 289 -17.24 -2.37 18.62
C ASP A 289 -16.05 -1.45 18.99
N ASP A 290 -15.61 -1.48 20.24
CA ASP A 290 -14.40 -0.76 20.67
C ASP A 290 -13.15 -1.13 19.84
N GLN A 291 -13.26 -2.15 18.97
CA GLN A 291 -12.22 -2.69 18.09
C GLN A 291 -12.21 -2.09 16.67
N GLY A 292 -13.09 -1.15 16.30
CA GLY A 292 -13.12 -0.59 14.94
C GLY A 292 -11.81 0.09 14.51
N ARG A 293 -11.17 0.86 15.43
CA ARG A 293 -9.78 1.33 15.26
C ARG A 293 -8.76 0.19 15.32
N GLU A 294 -9.01 -0.79 16.17
CA GLU A 294 -8.16 -1.96 16.37
C GLU A 294 -8.19 -2.96 15.20
N ARG A 295 -9.10 -2.81 14.23
CA ARG A 295 -9.20 -3.63 12.99
C ARG A 295 -8.71 -2.91 11.75
N ALA A 296 -8.38 -1.62 11.83
CA ALA A 296 -7.77 -0.91 10.70
C ALA A 296 -6.47 -1.61 10.31
N HIS A 297 -6.31 -1.92 9.01
CA HIS A 297 -5.25 -2.80 8.48
C HIS A 297 -3.83 -2.22 8.62
N ASP A 298 -3.72 -0.98 9.06
CA ASP A 298 -2.47 -0.28 9.32
C ASP A 298 -2.14 -0.17 10.82
N THR A 299 -3.02 -0.61 11.71
CA THR A 299 -2.71 -0.76 13.14
C THR A 299 -2.13 -2.14 13.44
N MET A 300 -1.26 -2.23 14.45
CA MET A 300 -0.64 -3.50 14.84
C MET A 300 -1.66 -4.57 15.24
N GLN A 301 -2.71 -4.16 15.97
CA GLN A 301 -3.77 -5.07 16.37
C GLN A 301 -4.62 -5.53 15.17
N GLY A 302 -4.89 -4.63 14.23
CA GLY A 302 -5.67 -4.96 13.03
C GLY A 302 -4.95 -5.93 12.12
N LYS A 303 -3.63 -5.72 11.96
CA LYS A 303 -2.76 -6.67 11.27
C LYS A 303 -2.73 -8.05 11.94
N GLN A 304 -2.75 -8.12 13.27
CA GLN A 304 -2.79 -9.40 13.99
C GLN A 304 -4.09 -10.16 13.73
N ILE A 305 -5.25 -9.51 13.91
CA ILE A 305 -6.58 -10.11 13.67
C ILE A 305 -6.67 -10.63 12.22
N HIS A 306 -6.26 -9.80 11.26
CA HIS A 306 -6.26 -10.18 9.85
C HIS A 306 -5.37 -11.40 9.58
N GLY A 307 -4.17 -11.46 10.20
CA GLY A 307 -3.28 -12.60 10.09
C GLY A 307 -3.86 -13.90 10.66
N GLU A 308 -4.58 -13.83 11.78
CA GLU A 308 -5.26 -14.98 12.40
C GLU A 308 -6.39 -15.52 11.51
N ASP A 309 -7.20 -14.63 10.92
CA ASP A 309 -8.27 -14.99 9.99
C ASP A 309 -7.74 -15.67 8.72
N ILE A 310 -6.64 -15.16 8.15
CA ILE A 310 -5.96 -15.82 7.02
C ILE A 310 -5.51 -17.22 7.41
N GLY A 311 -4.86 -17.36 8.57
CA GLY A 311 -4.39 -18.66 9.05
C GLY A 311 -5.51 -19.70 9.19
N LYS A 312 -6.67 -19.28 9.70
CA LYS A 312 -7.86 -20.13 9.82
C LYS A 312 -8.41 -20.56 8.46
N ASN A 313 -8.55 -19.62 7.52
CA ASN A 313 -9.07 -19.91 6.18
C ASN A 313 -8.16 -20.82 5.36
N GLU A 314 -6.84 -20.63 5.45
CA GLU A 314 -5.86 -21.53 4.82
C GLU A 314 -5.94 -22.96 5.37
N GLY A 315 -6.14 -23.11 6.69
CA GLY A 315 -6.36 -24.42 7.31
C GLY A 315 -7.63 -25.12 6.80
N ILE A 316 -8.73 -24.38 6.68
CA ILE A 316 -9.99 -24.89 6.11
C ILE A 316 -9.77 -25.36 4.67
N LEU A 317 -9.11 -24.55 3.83
CA LEU A 317 -8.83 -24.90 2.44
C LEU A 317 -7.96 -26.17 2.35
N MET A 318 -6.91 -26.29 3.19
CA MET A 318 -6.02 -27.46 3.21
C MET A 318 -6.77 -28.75 3.53
N GLU A 319 -7.75 -28.72 4.45
CA GLU A 319 -8.58 -29.89 4.73
C GLU A 319 -9.56 -30.19 3.59
N LEU A 320 -10.21 -29.16 3.02
CA LEU A 320 -11.13 -29.32 1.89
C LEU A 320 -10.43 -29.98 0.68
N GLN A 321 -9.18 -29.60 0.41
CA GLN A 321 -8.39 -30.15 -0.70
C GLN A 321 -8.14 -31.66 -0.63
N LYS A 322 -8.20 -32.26 0.56
CA LYS A 322 -8.03 -33.72 0.73
C LYS A 322 -9.25 -34.51 0.28
N GLY A 323 -10.43 -33.91 0.34
CA GLY A 323 -11.72 -34.57 0.06
C GLY A 323 -11.98 -34.81 -1.43
N ASP A 324 -12.65 -35.92 -1.74
CA ASP A 324 -12.94 -36.31 -3.12
C ASP A 324 -13.92 -35.34 -3.81
N ALA A 325 -14.84 -34.74 -3.07
CA ALA A 325 -15.75 -33.72 -3.59
C ALA A 325 -14.99 -32.50 -4.16
N TYR A 326 -13.93 -32.04 -3.46
CA TYR A 326 -13.09 -30.95 -3.96
C TYR A 326 -12.32 -31.39 -5.22
N LYS A 327 -11.68 -32.57 -5.18
CA LYS A 327 -10.92 -33.11 -6.32
C LYS A 327 -11.80 -33.27 -7.56
N GLN A 328 -13.01 -33.80 -7.40
CA GLN A 328 -13.98 -33.97 -8.48
C GLN A 328 -14.42 -32.62 -9.07
N ARG A 329 -14.70 -31.62 -8.21
CA ARG A 329 -15.03 -30.26 -8.66
C ARG A 329 -13.90 -29.64 -9.47
N VAL A 330 -12.66 -29.70 -8.96
CA VAL A 330 -11.49 -29.17 -9.66
C VAL A 330 -11.22 -29.91 -10.97
N ALA A 331 -11.35 -31.24 -10.99
CA ALA A 331 -11.17 -32.04 -12.20
C ALA A 331 -12.17 -31.65 -13.30
N ARG A 332 -13.44 -31.40 -12.94
CA ARG A 332 -14.46 -30.91 -13.88
C ARG A 332 -14.04 -29.58 -14.52
N TYR A 333 -13.53 -28.63 -13.74
CA TYR A 333 -13.08 -27.34 -14.27
C TYR A 333 -11.85 -27.47 -15.16
N LYS A 334 -10.86 -28.26 -14.75
CA LYS A 334 -9.64 -28.51 -15.55
C LYS A 334 -9.95 -29.15 -16.91
N ALA A 335 -11.00 -29.96 -16.99
CA ALA A 335 -11.40 -30.64 -18.22
C ALA A 335 -12.36 -29.83 -19.10
N PHE A 336 -12.87 -28.68 -18.62
CA PHE A 336 -13.91 -27.94 -19.33
C PHE A 336 -13.37 -27.15 -20.52
N VAL A 337 -12.28 -26.40 -20.33
CA VAL A 337 -11.70 -25.53 -21.36
C VAL A 337 -10.23 -25.28 -21.06
N GLU A 338 -9.39 -25.25 -22.09
CA GLU A 338 -7.98 -24.87 -22.01
C GLU A 338 -7.82 -23.35 -22.22
N ALA A 339 -6.71 -22.78 -21.73
CA ALA A 339 -6.42 -21.37 -21.95
C ALA A 339 -6.07 -21.12 -23.42
N THR A 340 -6.70 -20.11 -24.03
CA THR A 340 -6.31 -19.63 -25.35
C THR A 340 -4.92 -19.01 -25.26
N MET A 341 -4.01 -19.47 -26.13
CA MET A 341 -2.66 -18.93 -26.27
C MET A 341 -2.49 -18.37 -27.68
N PRO A 342 -1.67 -17.32 -27.88
CA PRO A 342 -1.31 -16.91 -29.22
C PRO A 342 -0.59 -18.05 -29.93
N GLU A 343 -0.93 -18.31 -31.19
CA GLU A 343 -0.29 -19.35 -31.99
C GLU A 343 1.21 -19.07 -32.18
N GLU A 344 1.57 -17.79 -32.23
CA GLU A 344 2.94 -17.30 -32.30
C GLU A 344 3.17 -16.15 -31.32
N HIS A 345 4.36 -16.12 -30.69
CA HIS A 345 4.73 -15.02 -29.81
C HIS A 345 5.21 -13.80 -30.60
N GLY A 346 4.80 -12.61 -30.16
CA GLY A 346 5.30 -11.34 -30.72
C GLY A 346 4.49 -10.79 -31.90
N LEU A 347 3.26 -11.27 -32.09
CA LEU A 347 2.35 -10.72 -33.10
C LEU A 347 2.14 -9.22 -32.88
N LYS A 348 2.24 -8.45 -33.96
CA LYS A 348 2.00 -7.01 -33.99
C LYS A 348 0.50 -6.76 -34.08
N PHE A 349 0.05 -5.67 -33.48
CA PHE A 349 -1.37 -5.29 -33.50
C PHE A 349 -1.96 -5.23 -34.93
N GLN A 350 -1.14 -4.81 -35.92
CA GLN A 350 -1.53 -4.75 -37.32
C GLN A 350 -1.82 -6.12 -37.96
N GLU A 351 -1.28 -7.21 -37.39
CA GLU A 351 -1.49 -8.58 -37.89
C GLU A 351 -2.88 -9.12 -37.54
N PHE A 352 -3.68 -8.37 -36.76
CA PHE A 352 -5.08 -8.66 -36.45
C PHE A 352 -6.09 -7.78 -37.21
N ALA A 353 -5.62 -6.91 -38.12
CA ALA A 353 -6.44 -5.89 -38.76
C ALA A 353 -7.06 -6.31 -40.12
N GLU A 354 -7.05 -7.61 -40.44
CA GLU A 354 -7.88 -8.22 -41.50
C GLU A 354 -9.31 -8.46 -41.00
#